data_AF-A0A7W1I1B0-F1
#
_entry.id   AF-A0A7W1I1B0-F1
#
_cell.length_a   1.000
_cell.length_b   1.000
_cell.length_c   1.000
_cell.angle_alpha   90.00
_cell.angle_beta   90.00
_cell.angle_gamma   90.00
#
_symmetry.space_group_name_H-M   'P 1'
#
loop_
_entity.id
_entity.type
_entity.pdbx_description
1 polymer ?
#
loop_
_entity_poly.entity_id
_entity_poly.type
_entity_poly.pdbx_seq_one_letter_code
_entity_poly.pdbx_strand_id
1 'polypeptide(L)'
;MDDMSQTVTTCLPLIFTYRDLIAGNKFQATVAVRGRALAHLDADDEIWIEGVQPGGMSGTGVSLQEAHADFRRGFTAILIEIASLSSDFASFEAEVHRFFYEKNEVAMQEWGASIDPARAEQLAAQFALDRIKPDTEPYVLVQQKHEERLTPCDNSVVNPEPALAA
;
A
#
# COMPACT_ATOMS: atom_id res chain seq x y z
N MET A 1 -5.32 -40.40 -2.55
CA MET A 1 -4.23 -40.00 -3.47
C MET A 1 -4.77 -38.75 -4.11
N ASP A 2 -4.73 -37.68 -3.31
CA ASP A 2 -5.50 -36.47 -3.56
C ASP A 2 -4.82 -35.68 -4.67
N ASP A 3 -5.61 -35.44 -5.71
CA ASP A 3 -5.31 -34.58 -6.82
C ASP A 3 -5.15 -33.16 -6.28
N MET A 4 -3.90 -32.78 -5.98
CA MET A 4 -3.51 -31.39 -5.73
C MET A 4 -3.60 -30.63 -7.05
N SER A 5 -4.83 -30.44 -7.52
CA SER A 5 -5.18 -29.46 -8.53
C SER A 5 -4.48 -28.17 -8.14
N GLN A 6 -3.45 -27.80 -8.90
CA GLN A 6 -2.76 -26.54 -8.73
C GLN A 6 -3.79 -25.44 -9.02
N THR A 7 -4.41 -24.89 -7.98
CA THR A 7 -5.14 -23.64 -8.05
C THR A 7 -4.12 -22.61 -8.49
N VAL A 8 -4.26 -22.14 -9.74
CA VAL A 8 -3.41 -21.08 -10.28
C VAL A 8 -3.77 -19.81 -9.53
N THR A 9 -3.10 -19.55 -8.40
CA THR A 9 -3.19 -18.27 -7.71
C THR A 9 -2.72 -17.19 -8.68
N THR A 10 -3.66 -16.39 -9.17
CA THR A 10 -3.29 -15.23 -10.00
C THR A 10 -2.79 -14.15 -9.07
N CYS A 11 -1.50 -13.83 -9.19
CA CYS A 11 -0.88 -12.74 -8.45
C CYS A 11 -0.89 -11.45 -9.28
N LEU A 12 -1.24 -10.34 -8.65
CA LEU A 12 -1.23 -8.99 -9.23
C LEU A 12 -0.16 -8.15 -8.53
N PRO A 13 0.94 -7.79 -9.19
CA PRO A 13 1.92 -6.88 -8.61
C PRO A 13 1.35 -5.45 -8.64
N LEU A 14 1.06 -4.89 -7.48
CA LEU A 14 0.46 -3.57 -7.33
C LEU A 14 1.48 -2.52 -6.85
N ILE A 15 1.25 -1.28 -7.26
CA ILE A 15 1.86 -0.07 -6.70
C ILE A 15 0.72 0.77 -6.13
N PHE A 16 0.83 1.14 -4.86
CA PHE A 16 -0.12 2.04 -4.21
C PHE A 16 0.56 3.35 -3.87
N THR A 17 -0.21 4.44 -3.82
CA THR A 17 0.29 5.75 -3.39
C THR A 17 -0.71 6.31 -2.39
N TYR A 18 -0.33 6.62 -1.15
CA TYR A 18 -1.25 7.23 -0.18
C TYR A 18 -0.76 8.58 0.32
N ARG A 19 -1.69 9.37 0.82
CA ARG A 19 -1.41 10.64 1.48
C ARG A 19 -2.35 10.82 2.66
N ASP A 20 -1.80 10.79 3.86
CA ASP A 20 -2.53 10.94 5.11
C ASP A 20 -2.15 12.21 5.86
N LEU A 21 -3.13 12.77 6.57
CA LEU A 21 -2.94 13.82 7.55
C LEU A 21 -3.13 13.21 8.93
N ILE A 22 -2.05 13.14 9.70
CA ILE A 22 -2.01 12.50 11.01
C ILE A 22 -1.82 13.56 12.08
N ALA A 23 -2.72 13.58 13.06
CA ALA A 23 -2.55 14.35 14.28
C ALA A 23 -1.92 13.46 15.35
N GLY A 24 -0.82 13.91 15.93
CA GLY A 24 -0.16 13.26 17.06
C GLY A 24 -0.12 14.16 18.29
N ASN A 25 0.71 13.79 19.27
CA ASN A 25 0.86 14.56 20.50
C ASN A 25 1.58 15.89 20.23
N LYS A 26 0.82 16.98 20.13
CA LYS A 26 1.32 18.36 19.90
C LYS A 26 1.98 18.56 18.53
N PHE A 27 1.69 17.70 17.56
CA PHE A 27 2.10 17.89 16.18
C PHE A 27 1.02 17.42 15.21
N GLN A 28 1.11 17.93 13.99
CA GLN A 28 0.34 17.45 12.86
C GLN A 28 1.33 17.17 11.72
N ALA A 29 1.14 16.09 10.99
CA ALA A 29 2.04 15.67 9.94
C ALA A 29 1.27 15.19 8.71
N THR A 30 1.80 15.46 7.52
CA THR A 30 1.40 14.76 6.30
C THR A 30 2.37 13.60 6.07
N VAL A 31 1.82 12.41 5.84
CA VAL A 31 2.58 11.23 5.41
C VAL A 31 2.16 10.92 3.98
N ALA A 32 3.09 11.08 3.03
CA ALA A 32 2.89 10.69 1.64
C ALA A 32 3.78 9.51 1.31
N VAL A 33 3.20 8.44 0.77
CA VAL A 33 3.88 7.18 0.51
C VAL A 33 3.59 6.70 -0.90
N ARG A 34 4.58 6.05 -1.52
CA ARG A 34 4.38 5.11 -2.62
C ARG A 34 5.01 3.79 -2.23
N GLY A 35 4.22 2.74 -2.23
CA GLY A 35 4.66 1.41 -1.84
C GLY A 35 4.35 0.36 -2.90
N ARG A 36 4.74 -0.87 -2.58
CA ARG A 36 4.45 -2.07 -3.38
C ARG A 36 3.57 -3.00 -2.57
N ALA A 37 2.64 -3.64 -3.25
CA ALA A 37 1.77 -4.65 -2.69
C ALA A 37 1.57 -5.78 -3.68
N LEU A 38 1.23 -6.97 -3.20
CA LEU A 38 0.93 -8.14 -4.01
C LEU A 38 -0.49 -8.58 -3.72
N ALA A 39 -1.35 -8.63 -4.73
CA ALA A 39 -2.69 -9.20 -4.56
C ALA A 39 -2.72 -10.66 -5.01
N HIS A 40 -3.32 -11.52 -4.21
CA HIS A 40 -3.55 -12.93 -4.50
C HIS A 40 -5.04 -13.15 -4.67
N LEU A 41 -5.41 -13.81 -5.77
CA LEU A 41 -6.76 -14.32 -5.96
C LEU A 41 -6.81 -15.76 -5.46
N ASP A 42 -7.58 -15.99 -4.40
CA ASP A 42 -7.82 -17.33 -3.88
C ASP A 42 -8.95 -18.04 -4.65
N ALA A 43 -9.08 -19.35 -4.45
CA ALA A 43 -10.08 -20.22 -5.08
C ALA A 43 -11.52 -19.91 -4.68
N ASP A 44 -11.71 -19.26 -3.52
CA ASP A 44 -13.01 -18.88 -2.95
C ASP A 44 -13.45 -17.45 -3.36
N ASP A 45 -12.89 -16.91 -4.45
CA ASP A 45 -13.13 -15.54 -4.94
C ASP A 45 -12.76 -14.42 -3.93
N GLU A 46 -12.03 -14.75 -2.86
CA GLU A 46 -11.47 -13.75 -1.94
C GLU A 46 -10.14 -13.21 -2.48
N ILE A 47 -9.98 -11.89 -2.42
CA ILE A 47 -8.76 -11.19 -2.81
C ILE A 47 -8.02 -10.76 -1.55
N TRP A 48 -6.77 -11.21 -1.43
CA TRP A 48 -5.85 -10.83 -0.36
C TRP A 48 -4.81 -9.88 -0.94
N ILE A 49 -4.63 -8.71 -0.35
CA ILE A 49 -3.54 -7.79 -0.68
C ILE A 49 -2.54 -7.80 0.46
N GLU A 50 -1.29 -8.09 0.15
CA GLU A 50 -0.18 -8.07 1.10
C GLU A 50 0.80 -6.94 0.79
N GLY A 51 1.29 -6.29 1.83
CA GLY A 51 2.33 -5.27 1.72
C GLY A 51 3.67 -5.91 1.39
N VAL A 52 4.33 -5.41 0.34
CA VAL A 52 5.69 -5.80 -0.02
C VAL A 52 6.67 -4.79 0.56
N GLN A 53 6.37 -3.50 0.36
CA GLN A 53 7.09 -2.38 0.96
C GLN A 53 6.08 -1.24 1.21
N PRO A 54 5.70 -0.98 2.47
CA PRO A 54 6.09 -1.73 3.67
C PRO A 54 5.54 -3.17 3.68
N GLY A 55 6.28 -4.09 4.28
CA GLY A 55 5.88 -5.47 4.56
C GLY A 55 5.43 -5.61 6.00
N GLY A 56 4.13 -5.64 6.23
CA GLY A 56 3.55 -5.65 7.58
C GLY A 56 2.09 -5.19 7.61
N MET A 57 1.45 -5.22 6.44
CA MET A 57 0.08 -4.80 6.26
C MET A 57 -0.60 -5.75 5.28
N SER A 58 -1.88 -6.00 5.50
CA SER A 58 -2.71 -6.77 4.60
C SER A 58 -4.13 -6.20 4.56
N GLY A 59 -4.89 -6.60 3.57
CA GLY A 59 -6.33 -6.31 3.47
C GLY A 59 -7.02 -7.32 2.59
N THR A 60 -8.30 -7.57 2.86
CA THR A 60 -9.07 -8.60 2.14
C THR A 60 -10.44 -8.10 1.71
N GLY A 61 -11.03 -8.77 0.72
CA GLY A 61 -12.38 -8.49 0.27
C GLY A 61 -12.81 -9.38 -0.88
N VAL A 62 -14.11 -9.33 -1.22
CA VAL A 62 -14.66 -10.10 -2.35
C VAL A 62 -14.45 -9.41 -3.70
N SER A 63 -13.79 -8.25 -3.69
CA SER A 63 -13.35 -7.53 -4.88
C SER A 63 -12.04 -6.81 -4.60
N LEU A 64 -11.32 -6.43 -5.66
CA LEU A 64 -10.04 -5.74 -5.52
C LEU A 64 -10.22 -4.38 -4.84
N GLN A 65 -11.34 -3.71 -5.11
CA GLN A 65 -11.69 -2.43 -4.50
C GLN A 65 -11.91 -2.57 -2.99
N GLU A 66 -12.61 -3.62 -2.55
CA GLU A 66 -12.83 -3.89 -1.13
C GLU A 66 -11.53 -4.26 -0.42
N ALA A 67 -10.74 -5.17 -1.00
CA ALA A 67 -9.45 -5.56 -0.45
C ALA A 67 -8.49 -4.36 -0.35
N HIS A 68 -8.47 -3.50 -1.36
CA HIS A 68 -7.67 -2.27 -1.34
C HIS A 68 -8.19 -1.26 -0.31
N ALA A 69 -9.51 -1.11 -0.17
CA ALA A 69 -10.09 -0.25 0.87
C ALA A 69 -9.71 -0.73 2.27
N ASP A 70 -9.73 -2.05 2.50
CA ASP A 70 -9.30 -2.63 3.77
C ASP A 70 -7.81 -2.44 4.03
N PHE A 71 -6.97 -2.73 3.03
CA PHE A 71 -5.53 -2.49 3.05
C PHE A 71 -5.19 -1.02 3.34
N ARG A 72 -5.93 -0.08 2.72
CA ARG A 72 -5.81 1.36 2.95
C ARG A 72 -6.16 1.75 4.38
N ARG A 73 -7.22 1.16 4.96
CA ARG A 73 -7.59 1.37 6.37
C ARG A 73 -6.51 0.85 7.30
N GLY A 74 -5.94 -0.31 7.01
CA GLY A 74 -4.81 -0.89 7.74
C GLY A 74 -3.62 0.06 7.80
N PHE A 75 -3.23 0.64 6.65
CA PHE A 75 -2.15 1.64 6.61
C PHE A 75 -2.42 2.84 7.52
N THR A 76 -3.61 3.44 7.43
CA THR A 76 -3.98 4.60 8.27
C THR A 76 -4.00 4.22 9.75
N ALA A 77 -4.50 3.04 10.10
CA ALA A 77 -4.53 2.57 11.49
C ALA A 77 -3.11 2.45 12.08
N ILE A 78 -2.15 1.90 11.31
CA ILE A 78 -0.74 1.82 11.71
C ILE A 78 -0.15 3.22 11.94
N LEU A 79 -0.41 4.19 11.05
CA LEU A 79 0.08 5.55 11.25
C LEU A 79 -0.49 6.21 12.51
N ILE A 80 -1.78 5.97 12.81
CA ILE A 80 -2.42 6.46 14.04
C ILE A 80 -1.79 5.80 15.26
N GLU A 81 -1.52 4.49 15.22
CA GLU A 81 -0.85 3.78 16.30
C GLU A 81 0.56 4.35 16.55
N ILE A 82 1.38 4.51 15.49
CA ILE A 82 2.71 5.12 15.60
C ILE A 82 2.63 6.52 16.20
N ALA A 83 1.68 7.35 15.77
CA ALA A 83 1.47 8.69 16.33
C ALA A 83 1.07 8.66 17.81
N SER A 84 0.26 7.67 18.22
CA SER A 84 -0.16 7.51 19.62
C SER A 84 1.00 7.12 20.56
N LEU A 85 1.99 6.38 20.03
CA LEU A 85 3.18 5.94 20.75
C LEU A 85 4.33 6.96 20.72
N SER A 86 4.24 7.97 19.86
CA SER A 86 5.28 8.99 19.67
C SER A 86 5.08 10.19 20.59
N SER A 87 6.17 10.65 21.22
CA SER A 87 6.15 11.84 22.10
C SER A 87 6.17 13.17 21.34
N ASP A 88 6.72 13.17 20.13
CA ASP A 88 6.93 14.34 19.28
C ASP A 88 7.00 13.94 17.79
N PHE A 89 7.10 14.95 16.93
CA PHE A 89 7.19 14.76 15.47
C PHE A 89 8.43 13.96 15.06
N ALA A 90 9.59 14.20 15.69
CA ALA A 90 10.83 13.54 15.30
C ALA A 90 10.77 12.02 15.55
N SER A 91 10.20 11.63 16.69
CA SER A 91 9.97 10.22 17.04
C SER A 91 8.97 9.57 16.09
N PHE A 92 7.89 10.30 15.74
CA PHE A 92 6.90 9.85 14.77
C PHE A 92 7.50 9.64 13.37
N GLU A 93 8.26 10.61 12.87
CA GLU A 93 8.94 10.54 11.58
C GLU A 93 9.89 9.33 11.53
N ALA A 94 10.69 9.13 12.56
CA ALA A 94 11.62 8.00 12.65
C ALA A 94 10.89 6.64 12.57
N GLU A 95 9.79 6.47 13.31
CA GLU A 95 9.02 5.23 13.30
C GLU A 95 8.25 5.00 11.99
N VAL A 96 7.71 6.05 11.37
CA VAL A 96 7.09 5.94 10.04
C VAL A 96 8.11 5.51 8.99
N HIS A 97 9.33 6.07 9.03
CA HIS A 97 10.41 5.64 8.16
C HIS A 97 10.81 4.18 8.44
N ARG A 98 10.95 3.79 9.71
CA ARG A 98 11.27 2.41 10.10
C ARG A 98 10.23 1.43 9.54
N PHE A 99 8.94 1.71 9.79
CA PHE A 99 7.84 0.91 9.27
C PHE A 99 7.87 0.82 7.75
N PHE A 100 8.05 1.95 7.04
CA PHE A 100 8.06 1.95 5.58
C PHE A 100 9.19 1.09 4.97
N TYR A 101 10.37 1.10 5.58
CA TYR A 101 11.54 0.36 5.09
C TYR A 101 11.60 -1.09 5.56
N GLU A 102 10.69 -1.51 6.44
CA GLU A 102 10.47 -2.92 6.74
C GLU A 102 9.84 -3.59 5.51
N LYS A 103 10.54 -4.55 4.92
CA LYS A 103 10.14 -5.23 3.68
C LYS A 103 9.75 -6.67 3.97
N ASN A 104 8.75 -7.17 3.23
CA ASN A 104 8.52 -8.60 3.13
C ASN A 104 9.38 -9.14 1.97
N GLU A 105 10.53 -9.72 2.29
CA GLU A 105 11.48 -10.22 1.28
C GLU A 105 10.92 -11.36 0.43
N VAL A 106 10.05 -12.22 1.01
CA VAL A 106 9.38 -13.29 0.27
C VAL A 106 8.39 -12.69 -0.71
N ALA A 107 7.50 -11.82 -0.24
CA ALA A 107 6.54 -11.13 -1.10
C ALA A 107 7.24 -10.24 -2.15
N MET A 108 8.44 -9.70 -1.87
CA MET A 108 9.22 -8.93 -2.84
C MET A 108 9.70 -9.79 -4.00
N GLN A 109 10.14 -11.03 -3.72
CA GLN A 109 10.51 -11.99 -4.77
C GLN A 109 9.29 -12.39 -5.61
N GLU A 110 8.17 -12.68 -4.95
CA GLU A 110 6.92 -13.04 -5.63
C GLU A 110 6.35 -11.89 -6.46
N TRP A 111 6.39 -10.67 -5.93
CA TRP A 111 6.00 -9.46 -6.64
C TRP A 111 6.83 -9.27 -7.91
N GLY A 112 8.15 -9.44 -7.80
CA GLY A 112 9.06 -9.39 -8.95
C GLY A 112 8.77 -10.47 -9.99
N ALA A 113 8.51 -11.70 -9.55
CA ALA A 113 8.18 -12.83 -10.42
C ALA A 113 6.80 -12.72 -11.07
N SER A 114 5.89 -11.95 -10.47
CA SER A 114 4.53 -11.74 -10.98
C SER A 114 4.43 -10.67 -12.07
N ILE A 115 5.50 -9.91 -12.32
CA ILE A 115 5.55 -8.95 -13.41
C ILE A 115 5.69 -9.70 -14.73
N ASP A 116 4.57 -9.84 -15.44
CA ASP A 116 4.53 -10.43 -16.78
C ASP A 116 3.86 -9.46 -17.76
N PRO A 117 4.63 -8.83 -18.68
CA PRO A 117 4.09 -7.91 -19.67
C PRO A 117 3.01 -8.53 -20.56
N ALA A 118 3.06 -9.85 -20.81
CA ALA A 118 2.08 -10.54 -21.65
C ALA A 118 0.73 -10.72 -20.94
N ARG A 119 0.73 -10.84 -19.60
CA ARG A 119 -0.49 -10.95 -18.79
C ARG A 119 -1.03 -9.59 -18.35
N ALA A 120 -0.16 -8.59 -18.26
CA ALA A 120 -0.51 -7.29 -17.70
C ALA A 120 -1.66 -6.58 -18.41
N GLU A 121 -1.75 -6.67 -19.75
CA GLU A 121 -2.84 -6.03 -20.50
C GLU A 121 -4.20 -6.65 -20.16
N GLN A 122 -4.26 -7.98 -20.06
CA GLN A 122 -5.47 -8.69 -19.67
C GLN A 122 -5.88 -8.35 -18.24
N LEU A 123 -4.93 -8.37 -17.30
CA LEU A 123 -5.20 -8.11 -15.89
C LEU A 123 -5.60 -6.64 -15.65
N ALA A 124 -4.92 -5.69 -16.30
CA ALA A 124 -5.29 -4.29 -16.24
C ALA A 124 -6.72 -4.04 -16.74
N ALA A 125 -7.11 -4.68 -17.85
CA ALA A 125 -8.47 -4.59 -18.37
C ALA A 125 -9.50 -5.25 -17.44
N GLN A 126 -9.18 -6.43 -16.88
CA GLN A 126 -10.06 -7.16 -15.98
C GLN A 126 -10.39 -6.39 -14.71
N PHE A 127 -9.38 -5.73 -14.11
CA PHE A 127 -9.51 -5.02 -12.84
C PHE A 127 -9.62 -3.50 -12.99
N ALA A 128 -9.69 -2.98 -14.22
CA ALA A 128 -9.70 -1.56 -14.54
C ALA A 128 -8.53 -0.76 -13.91
N LEU A 129 -7.33 -1.36 -13.87
CA LEU A 129 -6.15 -0.76 -13.25
C LEU A 129 -5.32 0.02 -14.26
N ASP A 130 -4.83 1.18 -13.83
CA ASP A 130 -3.76 1.88 -14.53
C ASP A 130 -2.46 1.05 -14.49
N ARG A 131 -1.69 1.12 -15.56
CA ARG A 131 -0.36 0.49 -15.63
C ARG A 131 0.73 1.49 -15.31
N ILE A 132 1.67 1.08 -14.49
CA ILE A 132 2.86 1.86 -14.15
C ILE A 132 4.11 0.99 -14.22
N LYS A 133 5.25 1.60 -14.56
CA LYS A 133 6.51 0.85 -14.69
C LYS A 133 6.88 0.19 -13.35
N PRO A 134 7.33 -1.07 -13.35
CA PRO A 134 7.70 -1.76 -12.12
C PRO A 134 8.91 -1.16 -11.39
N ASP A 135 9.79 -0.48 -12.12
CA ASP A 135 10.97 0.23 -11.59
C ASP A 135 10.61 1.55 -10.90
N THR A 136 9.32 1.92 -10.84
CA THR A 136 8.87 3.09 -10.08
C THR A 136 9.30 2.97 -8.63
N GLU A 137 10.09 3.94 -8.20
CA GLU A 137 10.72 3.93 -6.89
C GLU A 137 9.69 4.14 -5.76
N PRO A 138 9.66 3.24 -4.75
CA PRO A 138 8.91 3.45 -3.53
C PRO A 138 9.50 4.61 -2.73
N TYR A 139 8.66 5.41 -2.09
CA TYR A 139 9.11 6.49 -1.22
C TYR A 139 8.20 6.67 -0.02
N VAL A 140 8.72 7.32 1.01
CA VAL A 140 7.94 7.90 2.10
C VAL A 140 8.43 9.31 2.39
N LEU A 141 7.50 10.24 2.52
CA LEU A 141 7.74 11.63 2.88
C LEU A 141 6.88 11.96 4.09
N VAL A 142 7.52 12.34 5.19
CA VAL A 142 6.85 12.80 6.40
C VAL A 142 7.13 14.29 6.54
N GLN A 143 6.07 15.10 6.67
CA GLN A 143 6.19 16.55 6.72
C GLN A 143 5.38 17.11 7.87
N GLN A 144 6.05 17.77 8.82
CA GLN A 144 5.34 18.48 9.88
C GLN A 144 4.55 19.66 9.29
N LYS A 145 3.31 19.79 9.74
CA LYS A 145 2.46 20.94 9.45
C LYS A 145 2.54 21.93 10.61
N HIS A 146 2.69 23.20 10.24
CA HIS A 146 2.68 24.32 11.17
C HIS A 146 1.43 25.14 10.91
N GLU A 147 0.63 25.38 11.94
CA GLU A 147 -0.68 26.05 11.86
C GLU A 147 -0.62 27.38 11.10
N GLU A 148 0.43 28.17 11.35
CA GLU A 148 0.67 29.48 10.72
C GLU A 148 0.88 29.41 9.20
N ARG A 149 1.14 28.22 8.65
CA ARG A 149 1.43 28.00 7.22
C ARG A 149 0.35 27.17 6.52
N LEU A 150 -0.74 26.83 7.21
CA LEU A 150 -1.83 26.06 6.63
C LEU A 150 -2.64 26.92 5.66
N THR A 151 -2.95 26.34 4.51
CA THR A 151 -3.74 26.94 3.43
C THR A 151 -4.82 25.97 2.98
N PRO A 152 -5.90 26.43 2.31
CA PRO A 152 -6.87 25.53 1.71
C PRO A 152 -6.27 24.51 0.72
N CYS A 153 -5.12 24.83 0.12
CA CYS A 153 -4.38 23.94 -0.78
C CYS A 153 -3.73 22.75 -0.06
N ASP A 154 -3.67 22.77 1.28
CA ASP A 154 -3.19 21.64 2.08
C ASP A 154 -4.25 20.55 2.25
N ASN A 155 -5.52 20.84 1.93
CA ASN A 155 -6.56 19.82 1.85
C ASN A 155 -6.36 18.99 0.59
N SER A 156 -6.21 17.68 0.75
CA SER A 156 -6.10 16.74 -0.37
C SER A 156 -7.15 15.65 -0.24
N VAL A 157 -8.14 15.63 -1.14
CA VAL A 157 -9.02 14.47 -1.33
C VAL A 157 -8.28 13.56 -2.30
N VAL A 158 -7.60 12.55 -1.77
CA VAL A 158 -6.95 11.52 -2.59
C VAL A 158 -7.51 10.18 -2.16
N ASN A 159 -8.35 9.59 -3.01
CA ASN A 159 -8.66 8.15 -2.97
C ASN A 159 -7.98 7.53 -4.20
N PRO A 160 -6.65 7.33 -4.14
CA PRO A 160 -5.94 6.78 -5.27
C PRO A 160 -6.23 5.28 -5.32
N GLU A 161 -6.70 4.82 -6.48
CA GLU A 161 -6.76 3.40 -6.79
C GLU A 161 -5.33 2.85 -6.90
N PRO A 162 -5.10 1.56 -6.63
CA PRO A 162 -3.79 0.96 -6.88
C PRO A 162 -3.53 0.89 -8.39
N ALA A 163 -2.26 0.85 -8.78
CA ALA A 163 -1.83 0.67 -10.15
C ALA A 163 -1.16 -0.71 -10.32
N LEU A 164 -1.32 -1.33 -11.49
CA LEU A 164 -0.63 -2.56 -11.85
C LEU A 164 0.81 -2.26 -12.29
N ALA A 165 1.78 -2.95 -11.71
CA ALA A 165 3.18 -2.89 -12.12
C ALA A 165 3.40 -3.72 -13.39
N ALA A 166 3.67 -3.06 -14.52
CA ALA A 166 3.70 -3.69 -15.85
C ALA A 166 4.41 -2.88 -16.93
#